data_AF-A0A8C6I2C8-F1
#
_entry.id   AF-A0A8C6I2C8-F1
#
_cell.length_a   1.000
_cell.length_b   1.000
_cell.length_c   1.000
_cell.angle_alpha   90.00
_cell.angle_beta   90.00
_cell.angle_gamma   90.00
#
_symmetry.space_group_name_H-M   'P 1'
#
loop_
_entity.id
_entity.type
_entity.pdbx_description
1 polymer ?
#
loop_
_entity_poly.entity_id
_entity_poly.type
_entity_poly.pdbx_seq_one_letter_code
_entity_poly.pdbx_strand_id
1 'polypeptide(L)'
;MTISSTLLALVLMPLCLWIYSHAWINTPLVQLLPLGAVTLTLCSTVIPIGLGVFILYKYNLMADYIVKVSLWSLLVTLVVLFIITGTMLGPELLASIPATVYVVAIFMPLAGYASGYGLATLFHLPPNCKRTVCLETGSQNVQLCTATLKLAFPPRFIGSMYMFPLLYALFQSAEAGVFILIYKMYGSEILHKREALDEDEDTDISYKKLKEEEMADTSYGTVGTDDLVMMETTQTAL
;
A
#
# COMPACT_ATOMS: atom_id res chain seq x y z
N MET A 1 3.93 -6.41 10.45
CA MET A 1 5.33 -6.04 10.12
C MET A 1 5.77 -4.84 10.96
N THR A 2 5.02 -3.74 10.94
CA THR A 2 5.35 -2.46 11.60
C THR A 2 5.59 -2.52 13.12
N ILE A 3 4.81 -3.31 13.87
CA ILE A 3 5.01 -3.44 15.33
C ILE A 3 6.38 -4.09 15.62
N SER A 4 6.69 -5.18 14.92
CA SER A 4 7.96 -5.88 15.08
C SER A 4 9.15 -5.01 14.66
N SER A 5 9.04 -4.27 13.55
CA SER A 5 10.09 -3.34 13.13
C SER A 5 10.27 -2.19 14.11
N THR A 6 9.20 -1.67 14.72
CA THR A 6 9.27 -0.60 15.73
C THR A 6 9.95 -1.07 17.01
N LEU A 7 9.63 -2.28 17.48
CA LEU A 7 10.29 -2.86 18.65
C LEU A 7 11.77 -3.13 18.38
N LEU A 8 12.08 -3.69 17.21
CA LEU A 8 13.44 -3.99 16.82
C LEU A 8 14.27 -2.70 16.57
N ALA A 9 13.62 -1.63 16.11
CA ALA A 9 14.25 -0.33 15.89
C ALA A 9 14.82 0.29 17.18
N LEU A 10 14.31 -0.06 18.36
CA LEU A 10 14.86 0.42 19.64
C LEU A 10 16.34 0.09 19.81
N VAL A 11 16.75 -1.07 19.29
CA VAL A 11 18.14 -1.53 19.35
C VAL A 11 18.84 -1.28 18.02
N LEU A 12 18.18 -1.59 16.91
CA LEU A 12 18.81 -1.51 15.59
C LEU A 12 19.02 -0.09 15.10
N MET A 13 18.15 0.88 15.39
CA MET A 13 18.36 2.25 14.92
C MET A 13 19.60 2.89 15.58
N PRO A 14 19.79 2.85 16.91
CA PRO A 14 21.02 3.33 17.53
C PRO A 14 22.26 2.56 17.06
N LEU A 15 22.15 1.23 16.87
CA LEU A 15 23.25 0.40 16.38
C LEU A 15 23.66 0.77 14.95
N CYS A 16 22.70 0.89 14.04
CA CYS A 16 22.94 1.30 12.65
C CYS A 16 23.53 2.70 12.59
N LEU A 17 23.04 3.64 13.41
CA LEU A 17 23.62 4.98 13.51
C LEU A 17 25.05 4.92 14.01
N TRP A 18 25.37 4.09 15.00
CA TRP A 18 26.73 3.90 15.46
C TRP A 18 27.64 3.33 14.36
N ILE A 19 27.22 2.27 13.66
CA ILE A 19 27.98 1.65 12.56
C ILE A 19 28.22 2.66 11.41
N TYR A 20 27.17 3.35 10.96
CA TYR A 20 27.29 4.30 9.85
C TYR A 20 28.05 5.57 10.23
N SER A 21 27.92 6.05 11.46
CA SER A 21 28.66 7.23 11.91
C SER A 21 30.13 6.93 12.23
N HIS A 22 30.47 5.68 12.58
CA HIS A 22 31.85 5.27 12.87
C HIS A 22 32.82 5.56 11.70
N ALA A 23 32.37 5.42 10.46
CA ALA A 23 33.16 5.75 9.27
C ALA A 23 33.47 7.26 9.13
N TRP A 24 32.70 8.11 9.80
CA TRP A 24 32.75 9.58 9.71
C TRP A 24 33.09 10.24 11.06
N ILE A 25 33.71 9.48 11.97
CA ILE A 25 34.04 9.90 13.35
C ILE A 25 34.87 11.20 13.44
N ASN A 26 35.59 11.53 12.36
CA ASN A 26 36.41 12.73 12.24
C ASN A 26 35.62 14.01 11.92
N THR A 27 34.30 13.92 11.69
CA THR A 27 33.44 15.09 11.47
C THR A 27 32.83 15.57 12.80
N PRO A 28 32.82 16.89 13.06
CA PRO A 28 32.30 17.43 14.33
C PRO A 28 30.81 17.11 14.54
N LEU A 29 30.04 16.90 13.47
CA LEU A 29 28.64 16.47 13.54
C LEU A 29 28.46 15.07 14.13
N VAL A 30 29.40 14.15 13.90
CA VAL A 30 29.35 12.78 14.42
C VAL A 30 29.81 12.72 15.87
N GLN A 31 30.81 13.52 16.28
CA GLN A 31 31.20 13.65 17.69
C GLN A 31 30.08 14.21 18.57
N LEU A 32 29.17 14.98 17.98
CA LEU A 32 27.98 15.53 18.62
C LEU A 32 26.74 14.62 18.51
N LEU A 33 26.83 13.46 17.86
CA LEU A 33 25.69 12.55 17.70
C LEU A 33 25.32 11.96 19.08
N PRO A 34 24.22 12.38 19.71
CA PRO A 34 23.90 11.95 21.05
C PRO A 34 23.12 10.65 20.95
N LEU A 35 23.83 9.53 20.76
CA LEU A 35 23.23 8.19 20.68
C LEU A 35 22.35 7.88 21.90
N GLY A 36 22.71 8.40 23.08
CA GLY A 36 21.88 8.35 24.27
C GLY A 36 20.55 9.10 24.13
N ALA A 37 20.56 10.31 23.55
CA ALA A 37 19.34 11.06 23.28
C ALA A 37 18.47 10.36 22.24
N VAL A 38 19.06 9.83 21.17
CA VAL A 38 18.32 9.05 20.16
C VAL A 38 17.62 7.85 20.81
N THR A 39 18.35 7.07 21.61
CA THR A 39 17.78 5.92 22.32
C THR A 39 16.67 6.34 23.29
N LEU A 40 16.84 7.45 24.02
CA LEU A 40 15.83 7.98 24.92
C LEU A 40 14.57 8.43 24.16
N THR A 41 14.73 9.10 23.02
CA THR A 41 13.59 9.53 22.18
C THR A 41 12.83 8.32 21.65
N LEU A 42 13.54 7.28 21.21
CA LEU A 42 12.95 6.01 20.79
C LEU A 42 12.16 5.37 21.92
N CYS A 43 12.75 5.21 23.12
CA CYS A 43 12.05 4.68 24.29
C CYS A 43 10.81 5.52 24.65
N SER A 44 10.92 6.85 24.57
CA SER A 44 9.80 7.76 24.82
C SER A 44 8.67 7.56 23.81
N THR A 45 8.96 7.25 22.54
CA THR A 45 7.92 6.94 21.53
C THR A 45 7.22 5.60 21.74
N VAL A 46 7.85 4.64 22.44
CA VAL A 46 7.20 3.36 22.77
C VAL A 46 6.07 3.53 23.77
N ILE A 47 6.21 4.49 24.70
CA ILE A 47 5.20 4.76 25.73
C ILE A 47 3.83 5.08 25.12
N PRO A 48 3.67 6.09 24.23
CA PRO A 48 2.38 6.38 23.61
C PRO A 48 1.89 5.26 22.70
N ILE A 49 2.79 4.51 22.03
CA ILE A 49 2.40 3.36 21.21
C ILE A 49 1.80 2.25 22.10
N GLY A 50 2.47 1.91 23.20
CA GLY A 50 2.00 0.92 24.16
C GLY A 50 0.66 1.32 24.80
N LEU A 51 0.51 2.60 25.13
CA LEU A 51 -0.76 3.15 25.61
C LEU A 51 -1.87 3.00 24.56
N GLY A 52 -1.59 3.30 23.30
CA GLY A 52 -2.53 3.14 22.19
C GLY A 52 -2.98 1.69 22.01
N VAL A 53 -2.04 0.74 22.06
CA VAL A 53 -2.34 -0.70 21.98
C VAL A 53 -3.17 -1.16 23.19
N PHE A 54 -2.86 -0.66 24.38
CA PHE A 54 -3.64 -0.97 25.58
C PHE A 54 -5.08 -0.46 25.50
N ILE A 55 -5.28 0.75 24.99
CA ILE A 55 -6.62 1.33 24.76
C ILE A 55 -7.39 0.50 23.73
N LEU A 56 -6.73 0.09 22.63
CA LEU A 56 -7.34 -0.80 21.63
C LEU A 56 -7.79 -2.12 22.24
N TYR A 57 -6.93 -2.75 23.05
CA TYR A 57 -7.25 -4.01 23.73
C TYR A 57 -8.47 -3.89 24.65
N LYS A 58 -8.59 -2.78 25.39
CA LYS A 58 -9.66 -2.60 26.38
C LYS A 58 -10.96 -2.03 25.81
N TYR A 59 -10.88 -1.18 24.78
CA TYR A 59 -12.01 -0.39 24.27
C TYR A 59 -12.07 -0.40 22.72
N ASN A 60 -12.24 -1.58 22.12
CA ASN A 60 -12.25 -1.78 20.67
C ASN A 60 -13.16 -0.81 19.89
N LEU A 61 -14.39 -0.55 20.37
CA LEU A 61 -15.32 0.37 19.70
C LEU A 61 -14.81 1.81 19.67
N MET A 62 -14.23 2.30 20.76
CA MET A 62 -13.67 3.67 20.81
C MET A 62 -12.37 3.76 20.01
N ALA A 63 -11.58 2.68 20.01
CA ALA A 63 -10.34 2.61 19.27
C ALA A 63 -10.57 2.67 17.75
N ASP A 64 -11.62 2.05 17.22
CA ASP A 64 -11.98 2.18 15.80
C ASP A 64 -12.28 3.63 15.40
N TYR A 65 -13.01 4.37 16.24
CA TYR A 65 -13.25 5.80 16.02
C TYR A 65 -11.94 6.60 16.08
N ILE A 66 -11.10 6.35 17.08
CA ILE A 66 -9.81 7.04 17.24
C ILE A 66 -8.91 6.78 16.03
N VAL A 67 -8.81 5.52 15.58
CA VAL A 67 -8.01 5.14 14.40
C VAL A 67 -8.53 5.88 13.16
N LYS A 68 -9.85 5.88 12.94
CA LYS A 68 -10.45 6.56 11.79
C LYS A 68 -10.16 8.07 11.81
N VAL A 69 -10.35 8.73 12.96
CA VAL A 69 -10.05 10.16 13.13
C VAL A 69 -8.55 10.43 12.93
N SER A 70 -7.69 9.57 13.47
CA SER A 70 -6.23 9.73 13.33
C SER A 70 -5.77 9.62 11.88
N LEU A 71 -6.38 8.72 11.09
CA LEU A 71 -6.05 8.53 9.69
C LEU A 71 -6.47 9.75 8.86
N TRP A 72 -7.67 10.28 9.10
CA TRP A 72 -8.12 11.52 8.45
C TRP A 72 -7.25 12.72 8.85
N SER A 73 -6.90 12.84 10.13
CA SER A 73 -6.01 13.91 10.62
C SER A 73 -4.62 13.83 9.98
N LEU A 74 -4.06 12.63 9.89
CA LEU A 74 -2.76 12.38 9.24
C LEU A 74 -2.80 12.76 7.76
N LEU A 75 -3.85 12.35 7.05
CA LEU A 75 -4.05 12.68 5.63
C LEU A 75 -4.14 14.19 5.42
N VAL A 76 -4.96 14.89 6.21
CA VAL A 76 -5.09 16.35 6.16
C VAL A 76 -3.75 17.04 6.42
N THR A 77 -3.03 16.58 7.45
CA THR A 77 -1.71 17.15 7.79
C THR A 77 -0.72 16.98 6.64
N LEU A 78 -0.72 15.82 5.98
CA LEU A 78 0.14 15.55 4.83
C LEU A 78 -0.20 16.44 3.63
N VAL A 79 -1.49 16.62 3.34
CA VAL A 79 -1.94 17.50 2.25
C VAL A 79 -1.56 18.96 2.53
N VAL A 80 -1.78 19.43 3.76
CA VAL A 80 -1.40 20.79 4.16
C VAL A 80 0.11 20.97 4.06
N LEU A 81 0.91 19.99 4.52
CA LEU A 81 2.36 20.02 4.39
C LEU A 81 2.79 20.12 2.92
N PHE A 82 2.14 19.36 2.03
CA PHE A 82 2.41 19.40 0.59
C PHE A 82 2.11 20.78 0.00
N ILE A 83 0.95 21.37 0.33
CA ILE A 83 0.56 22.70 -0.16
C ILE A 83 1.50 23.77 0.36
N ILE A 84 1.79 23.81 1.66
CA ILE A 84 2.68 24.82 2.26
C ILE A 84 4.08 24.69 1.67
N THR A 85 4.62 23.48 1.57
CA THR A 85 5.99 23.30 1.06
C THR A 85 6.07 23.64 -0.42
N GLY A 86 5.06 23.28 -1.22
CA GLY A 86 5.00 23.61 -2.65
C GLY A 86 4.79 25.10 -2.93
N THR A 87 3.97 25.79 -2.12
CA THR A 87 3.61 27.20 -2.37
C THR A 87 4.56 28.20 -1.71
N MET A 88 4.99 27.95 -0.47
CA MET A 88 5.78 28.90 0.31
C MET A 88 7.28 28.63 0.21
N LEU A 89 7.68 27.36 0.14
CA LEU A 89 9.08 26.96 0.21
C LEU A 89 9.64 26.53 -1.17
N GLY A 90 8.78 26.28 -2.16
CA GLY A 90 9.20 25.80 -3.49
C GLY A 90 10.35 26.60 -4.13
N PRO A 91 10.26 27.94 -4.23
CA PRO A 91 11.31 28.76 -4.84
C PRO A 91 12.60 28.86 -3.99
N GLU A 92 12.46 28.99 -2.67
CA GLU A 92 13.60 29.16 -1.75
C GLU A 92 14.35 27.84 -1.51
N LEU A 93 13.64 26.70 -1.48
CA LEU A 93 14.24 25.38 -1.40
C LEU A 93 15.10 25.10 -2.63
N LEU A 94 14.56 25.36 -3.84
CA LEU A 94 15.28 25.08 -5.09
C LEU A 94 16.57 25.92 -5.22
N ALA A 95 16.57 27.13 -4.68
CA ALA A 95 17.69 28.05 -4.75
C ALA A 95 18.75 27.83 -3.66
N SER A 96 18.34 27.38 -2.47
CA SER A 96 19.23 27.30 -1.29
C SER A 96 19.72 25.89 -0.98
N ILE A 97 19.05 24.84 -1.47
CA ILE A 97 19.39 23.45 -1.15
C ILE A 97 20.27 22.84 -2.25
N PRO A 98 21.36 22.15 -1.91
CA PRO A 98 22.20 21.48 -2.89
C PRO A 98 21.41 20.43 -3.70
N ALA A 99 21.61 20.41 -5.02
CA ALA A 99 20.98 19.44 -5.91
C ALA A 99 21.18 17.98 -5.45
N THR A 100 22.32 17.67 -4.82
CA THR A 100 22.62 16.35 -4.25
C THR A 100 21.57 15.89 -3.23
N VAL A 101 21.03 16.79 -2.41
CA VAL A 101 20.03 16.44 -1.38
C VAL A 101 18.72 16.01 -2.03
N TYR A 102 18.31 16.67 -3.10
CA TYR A 102 17.12 16.28 -3.88
C TYR A 102 17.28 14.92 -4.53
N VAL A 103 18.43 14.68 -5.17
CA VAL A 103 18.73 13.39 -5.80
C VAL A 103 18.63 12.28 -4.76
N VAL A 104 19.28 12.44 -3.60
CA VAL A 104 19.22 11.43 -2.53
C VAL A 104 17.78 11.28 -2.00
N ALA A 105 17.03 12.37 -1.83
CA ALA A 105 15.67 12.31 -1.31
C ALA A 105 14.66 11.61 -2.25
N ILE A 106 14.91 11.62 -3.57
CA ILE A 106 14.12 10.89 -4.58
C ILE A 106 14.59 9.43 -4.68
N PHE A 107 15.89 9.20 -4.78
CA PHE A 107 16.40 7.84 -5.02
C PHE A 107 16.35 6.96 -3.78
N MET A 108 16.42 7.51 -2.58
CA MET A 108 16.43 6.72 -1.35
C MET A 108 15.10 5.98 -1.10
N PRO A 109 13.91 6.62 -1.18
CA PRO A 109 12.64 5.89 -1.11
C PRO A 109 12.48 4.87 -2.25
N LEU A 110 12.80 5.24 -3.50
CA LEU A 110 12.78 4.33 -4.65
C LEU A 110 13.65 3.08 -4.43
N ALA A 111 14.87 3.25 -3.92
CA ALA A 111 15.76 2.15 -3.58
C ALA A 111 15.16 1.27 -2.47
N GLY A 112 14.46 1.87 -1.50
CA GLY A 112 13.71 1.14 -0.48
C GLY A 112 12.58 0.29 -1.06
N TYR A 113 11.77 0.84 -1.97
CA TYR A 113 10.72 0.09 -2.67
C TYR A 113 11.32 -1.05 -3.51
N ALA A 114 12.36 -0.77 -4.30
CA ALA A 114 13.02 -1.75 -5.17
C ALA A 114 13.67 -2.88 -4.36
N SER A 115 14.42 -2.55 -3.31
CA SER A 115 15.07 -3.54 -2.45
C SER A 115 14.05 -4.36 -1.65
N GLY A 116 12.97 -3.75 -1.15
CA GLY A 116 11.88 -4.46 -0.48
C GLY A 116 11.20 -5.48 -1.41
N TYR A 117 10.91 -5.09 -2.66
CA TYR A 117 10.34 -6.01 -3.65
C TYR A 117 11.33 -7.11 -4.08
N GLY A 118 12.61 -6.76 -4.25
CA GLY A 118 13.69 -7.67 -4.61
C GLY A 118 13.91 -8.75 -3.54
N LEU A 119 14.03 -8.33 -2.28
CA LEU A 119 14.13 -9.26 -1.14
C LEU A 119 12.87 -10.13 -1.03
N ALA A 120 11.68 -9.55 -1.17
CA ALA A 120 10.45 -10.33 -1.11
C ALA A 120 10.36 -11.37 -2.24
N THR A 121 10.95 -11.06 -3.40
CA THR A 121 11.05 -11.99 -4.52
C THR A 121 12.11 -13.07 -4.27
N LEU A 122 13.25 -12.73 -3.70
CA LEU A 122 14.30 -13.69 -3.33
C LEU A 122 13.78 -14.75 -2.35
N PHE A 123 12.95 -14.35 -1.39
CA PHE A 123 12.28 -15.25 -0.45
C PHE A 123 11.00 -15.90 -0.98
N HIS A 124 10.71 -15.77 -2.29
CA HIS A 124 9.55 -16.41 -2.95
C HIS A 124 8.20 -16.14 -2.28
N LEU A 125 8.00 -14.94 -1.72
CA LEU A 125 6.74 -14.56 -1.08
C LEU A 125 5.59 -14.45 -2.12
N PRO A 126 4.33 -14.68 -1.72
CA PRO A 126 3.19 -14.51 -2.62
C PRO A 126 3.04 -13.03 -3.05
N PRO A 127 2.40 -12.75 -4.20
CA PRO A 127 2.37 -11.42 -4.82
C PRO A 127 1.78 -10.33 -3.90
N ASN A 128 0.79 -10.68 -3.08
CA ASN A 128 0.21 -9.75 -2.09
C ASN A 128 1.23 -9.34 -1.03
N CYS A 129 1.98 -10.31 -0.48
CA CYS A 129 3.03 -10.04 0.49
C CYS A 129 4.20 -9.25 -0.11
N LYS A 130 4.57 -9.50 -1.37
CA LYS A 130 5.62 -8.72 -2.05
C LYS A 130 5.26 -7.23 -2.13
N ARG A 131 4.00 -6.92 -2.46
CA ARG A 131 3.50 -5.54 -2.52
C ARG A 131 3.56 -4.87 -1.14
N THR A 132 3.13 -5.59 -0.10
CA THR A 132 3.19 -5.09 1.28
C THR A 132 4.62 -4.86 1.75
N VAL A 133 5.53 -5.81 1.53
CA VAL A 133 6.94 -5.69 1.94
C VAL A 133 7.65 -4.56 1.20
N CYS A 134 7.38 -4.41 -0.10
CA CYS A 134 7.85 -3.27 -0.89
C CYS A 134 7.41 -1.94 -0.28
N LEU A 135 6.10 -1.78 -0.04
CA LEU A 135 5.55 -0.55 0.52
C LEU A 135 6.07 -0.26 1.94
N GLU A 136 6.15 -1.27 2.80
CA GLU A 136 6.66 -1.13 4.17
C GLU A 136 8.16 -0.77 4.20
N THR A 137 8.95 -1.26 3.23
CA THR A 137 10.40 -1.01 3.18
C THR A 137 10.72 0.39 2.64
N GLY A 138 10.03 0.84 1.58
CA GLY A 138 10.22 2.18 1.02
C GLY A 138 9.56 3.28 1.84
N SER A 139 8.43 2.99 2.48
CA SER A 139 7.71 3.95 3.32
C SER A 139 8.26 3.97 4.75
N GLN A 140 9.31 4.77 4.97
CA GLN A 140 9.92 4.90 6.30
C GLN A 140 9.17 5.87 7.22
N ASN A 141 9.44 5.78 8.53
CA ASN A 141 8.87 6.66 9.53
C ASN A 141 9.63 8.00 9.63
N VAL A 142 9.28 8.93 8.74
CA VAL A 142 9.90 10.25 8.67
C VAL A 142 9.61 11.11 9.91
N GLN A 143 8.45 10.91 10.54
CA GLN A 143 8.05 11.64 11.74
C GLN A 143 8.97 11.32 12.92
N LEU A 144 9.33 10.05 13.08
CA LEU A 144 10.27 9.62 14.12
C LEU A 144 11.67 10.19 13.86
N CYS A 145 12.15 10.19 12.61
CA CYS A 145 13.41 10.82 12.24
C CYS A 145 13.42 12.32 12.59
N THR A 146 12.34 13.02 12.24
CA THR A 146 12.10 14.43 12.54
C THR A 146 12.13 14.70 14.06
N ALA A 147 11.39 13.92 14.85
CA ALA A 147 11.35 14.06 16.30
C ALA A 147 12.72 13.80 16.93
N THR A 148 13.42 12.77 16.45
CA THR A 148 14.78 12.44 16.88
C THR A 148 15.72 13.61 16.63
N LEU A 149 15.71 14.21 15.43
CA LEU A 149 16.55 15.36 15.11
C LEU A 149 16.27 16.56 16.03
N LYS A 150 14.99 16.86 16.30
CA LYS A 150 14.58 17.97 17.16
C LYS A 150 14.98 17.80 18.63
N LEU A 151 14.98 16.55 19.11
CA LEU A 151 15.25 16.24 20.52
C LEU A 151 16.72 15.91 20.78
N ALA A 152 17.44 15.40 19.77
CA ALA A 152 18.85 15.03 19.88
C ALA A 152 19.78 16.22 19.63
N PHE A 153 19.45 17.12 18.71
CA PHE A 153 20.35 18.21 18.32
C PHE A 153 19.88 19.58 18.83
N PRO A 154 20.79 20.53 19.11
CA PRO A 154 20.42 21.88 19.48
C PRO A 154 19.87 22.69 18.28
N PRO A 155 18.92 23.63 18.48
CA PRO A 155 18.17 24.34 17.43
C PRO A 155 19.02 25.00 16.33
N ARG A 156 20.21 25.48 16.70
CA ARG A 156 21.17 26.15 15.82
C ARG A 156 21.66 25.31 14.63
N PHE A 157 21.65 23.97 14.73
CA PHE A 157 22.07 23.08 13.65
C PHE A 157 20.90 22.34 12.97
N ILE A 158 19.69 22.42 13.55
CA ILE A 158 18.51 21.69 13.10
C ILE A 158 18.00 22.21 11.74
N GLY A 159 18.09 23.52 11.47
CA GLY A 159 17.48 24.14 10.29
C GLY A 159 17.88 23.49 8.96
N SER A 160 19.18 23.23 8.75
CA SER A 160 19.69 22.57 7.55
C SER A 160 19.40 21.06 7.54
N MET A 161 19.47 20.40 8.70
CA MET A 161 19.20 18.96 8.81
C MET A 161 17.72 18.60 8.59
N TYR A 162 16.81 19.52 8.88
CA TYR A 162 15.37 19.32 8.75
C TYR A 162 14.88 19.27 7.29
N MET A 163 15.68 19.82 6.36
CA MET A 163 15.31 19.86 4.94
C MET A 163 15.29 18.47 4.31
N PHE A 164 16.18 17.58 4.73
CA PHE A 164 16.22 16.22 4.19
C PHE A 164 14.97 15.40 4.56
N PRO A 165 14.57 15.26 5.84
CA PRO A 165 13.32 14.58 6.20
C PRO A 165 12.09 15.20 5.53
N LEU A 166 12.05 16.54 5.40
CA LEU A 166 10.93 17.21 4.73
C LEU A 166 10.82 16.79 3.26
N LEU A 167 11.92 16.89 2.50
CA LEU A 167 11.95 16.47 1.09
C LEU A 167 11.66 14.98 0.94
N TYR A 168 12.24 14.16 1.82
CA TYR A 168 12.00 12.72 1.84
C TYR A 168 10.52 12.39 2.05
N ALA A 169 9.83 13.07 2.98
CA ALA A 169 8.39 12.88 3.18
C ALA A 169 7.56 13.23 1.93
N LEU A 170 7.92 14.30 1.22
CA LEU A 170 7.21 14.73 0.01
C LEU A 170 7.41 13.73 -1.14
N PHE A 171 8.65 13.32 -1.41
CA PHE A 171 8.92 12.34 -2.47
C PHE A 171 8.37 10.97 -2.13
N GLN A 172 8.55 10.48 -0.89
CA GLN A 172 7.95 9.22 -0.44
C GLN A 172 6.42 9.21 -0.60
N SER A 173 5.73 10.30 -0.24
CA SER A 173 4.27 10.37 -0.37
C SER A 173 3.81 10.44 -1.83
N ALA A 174 4.53 11.20 -2.67
CA ALA A 174 4.26 11.25 -4.10
C ALA A 174 4.48 9.88 -4.78
N GLU A 175 5.61 9.23 -4.52
CA GLU A 175 5.95 7.91 -5.06
C GLU A 175 4.98 6.84 -4.57
N ALA A 176 4.65 6.81 -3.27
CA ALA A 176 3.65 5.91 -2.73
C ALA A 176 2.29 6.11 -3.42
N GLY A 177 1.88 7.36 -3.65
CA GLY A 177 0.67 7.71 -4.39
C GLY A 177 0.69 7.17 -5.82
N VAL A 178 1.81 7.32 -6.54
CA VAL A 178 2.00 6.78 -7.89
C VAL A 178 1.93 5.25 -7.87
N PHE A 179 2.61 4.57 -6.93
CA PHE A 179 2.55 3.12 -6.81
C PHE A 179 1.11 2.63 -6.57
N ILE A 180 0.38 3.28 -5.65
CA ILE A 180 -1.02 2.94 -5.37
C ILE A 180 -1.89 3.13 -6.62
N LEU A 181 -1.70 4.22 -7.36
CA LEU A 181 -2.42 4.48 -8.61
C LEU A 181 -2.14 3.39 -9.65
N ILE A 182 -0.87 3.06 -9.89
CA ILE A 182 -0.46 2.00 -10.82
C ILE A 182 -1.10 0.67 -10.43
N TYR A 183 -1.02 0.29 -9.15
CA TYR A 183 -1.63 -0.96 -8.69
C TYR A 183 -3.15 -0.98 -8.82
N LYS A 184 -3.82 0.16 -8.61
CA LYS A 184 -5.27 0.27 -8.79
C LYS A 184 -5.66 0.15 -10.26
N MET A 185 -4.90 0.77 -11.17
CA MET A 185 -5.11 0.66 -12.61
C MET A 185 -4.90 -0.79 -13.09
N TYR A 186 -3.76 -1.41 -12.76
CA TYR A 186 -3.47 -2.81 -13.11
C TYR A 186 -4.45 -3.81 -12.47
N GLY A 187 -4.88 -3.56 -11.23
CA GLY A 187 -5.87 -4.39 -10.54
C GLY A 187 -7.25 -4.30 -11.18
N SER A 188 -7.67 -3.08 -11.57
CA SER A 188 -8.92 -2.87 -12.31
C SER A 188 -8.88 -3.53 -13.69
N GLU A 189 -7.74 -3.48 -14.37
CA GLU A 189 -7.56 -4.06 -15.70
C GLU A 189 -7.56 -5.60 -15.66
N ILE A 190 -6.94 -6.23 -14.65
CA ILE A 190 -7.00 -7.69 -14.45
C ILE A 190 -8.39 -8.14 -14.02
N LEU A 191 -9.08 -7.37 -13.17
CA LEU A 191 -10.44 -7.70 -12.74
C LEU A 191 -11.43 -7.56 -13.91
N HIS A 192 -11.35 -6.48 -14.69
CA HIS A 192 -12.14 -6.33 -15.92
C HIS A 192 -11.83 -7.43 -16.95
N LYS A 193 -10.56 -7.84 -17.07
CA LYS A 193 -10.19 -8.95 -17.97
C LYS A 193 -10.70 -10.30 -17.48
N ARG A 194 -10.90 -10.48 -16.18
CA ARG A 194 -11.47 -11.70 -15.59
C ARG A 194 -12.99 -11.72 -15.69
N GLU A 195 -13.66 -10.60 -15.44
CA GLU A 195 -15.10 -10.45 -15.67
C GLU A 195 -15.44 -10.60 -17.17
N ALA A 196 -14.62 -10.07 -18.07
CA ALA A 196 -14.79 -10.27 -19.52
C ALA A 196 -14.54 -11.74 -19.96
N LEU A 197 -13.61 -12.46 -19.31
CA LEU A 197 -13.40 -13.88 -19.59
C LEU A 197 -14.52 -14.78 -19.03
N ASP A 198 -15.07 -14.43 -17.87
CA ASP A 198 -16.21 -15.14 -17.28
C ASP A 198 -17.50 -14.87 -18.09
N GLU A 199 -17.69 -13.68 -18.68
CA GLU A 199 -18.81 -13.37 -19.61
C GLU A 199 -18.70 -14.12 -20.95
N ASP A 200 -17.49 -14.28 -21.50
CA ASP A 200 -17.25 -15.04 -22.74
C ASP A 200 -17.43 -16.56 -22.54
N GLU A 201 -17.11 -17.13 -21.37
CA GLU A 201 -17.36 -18.56 -21.07
C GLU A 201 -18.85 -18.88 -20.86
N ASP A 202 -19.64 -17.98 -20.25
CA ASP A 202 -21.08 -18.20 -20.01
C ASP A 202 -21.92 -18.03 -21.29
N THR A 203 -21.49 -17.20 -22.24
CA THR A 203 -22.19 -17.05 -23.53
C THR A 203 -21.98 -18.26 -24.45
N ASP A 204 -20.80 -18.88 -24.45
CA ASP A 204 -20.51 -20.03 -25.32
C ASP A 204 -21.25 -21.32 -24.90
N ILE A 205 -21.49 -21.52 -23.60
CA ILE A 205 -22.27 -22.68 -23.11
C ILE A 205 -23.77 -22.48 -23.43
N SER A 206 -24.30 -21.26 -23.30
CA SER A 206 -25.70 -20.94 -23.59
C SER A 206 -26.03 -21.14 -25.08
N TYR A 207 -25.16 -20.67 -26.00
CA TYR A 207 -25.37 -20.87 -27.44
C TYR A 207 -25.24 -22.33 -27.87
N LYS A 208 -24.35 -23.12 -27.25
CA LYS A 208 -24.29 -24.57 -27.51
C LYS A 208 -25.56 -25.28 -27.03
N LYS A 209 -26.07 -24.94 -25.84
CA LYS A 209 -27.27 -25.57 -25.27
C LYS A 209 -28.54 -25.22 -26.06
N LEU A 210 -28.68 -23.96 -26.51
CA LEU A 210 -29.77 -23.53 -27.40
C LEU A 210 -29.71 -24.21 -28.77
N LYS A 211 -28.51 -24.41 -29.32
CA LYS A 211 -28.34 -25.08 -30.62
C LYS A 211 -28.55 -26.60 -30.53
N GLU A 212 -28.22 -27.22 -29.40
CA GLU A 212 -28.55 -28.62 -29.10
C GLU A 212 -30.05 -28.82 -28.85
N GLU A 213 -30.72 -27.90 -28.14
CA GLU A 213 -32.18 -27.92 -27.94
C GLU A 213 -32.95 -27.67 -29.25
N GLU A 214 -32.56 -26.70 -30.09
CA GLU A 214 -33.18 -26.50 -31.42
C GLU A 214 -32.95 -27.69 -32.36
N MET A 215 -31.75 -28.30 -32.37
CA MET A 215 -31.48 -29.47 -33.22
C MET A 215 -32.20 -30.73 -32.73
N ALA A 216 -32.43 -30.89 -31.42
CA ALA A 216 -33.17 -32.02 -30.87
C ALA A 216 -34.67 -31.95 -31.17
N ASP A 217 -35.27 -30.76 -31.13
CA ASP A 217 -36.72 -30.58 -31.36
C ASP A 217 -37.13 -30.63 -32.84
N THR A 218 -36.21 -30.45 -33.79
CA THR A 218 -36.55 -30.52 -35.22
C THR A 218 -36.69 -31.96 -35.77
N SER A 219 -36.50 -33.00 -34.95
CA SER A 219 -36.51 -34.41 -35.39
C SER A 219 -37.83 -35.16 -35.22
N TYR A 220 -38.91 -34.58 -34.67
CA TYR A 220 -40.18 -35.28 -34.50
C TYR A 220 -41.39 -34.41 -34.84
N GLY A 221 -41.97 -34.60 -36.03
CA GLY A 221 -43.27 -34.01 -36.31
C GLY A 221 -43.64 -33.79 -37.77
N THR A 222 -43.41 -34.74 -38.68
CA THR A 222 -44.19 -34.79 -39.93
C THR A 222 -45.15 -35.98 -39.87
N VAL A 223 -46.35 -35.74 -39.37
CA VAL A 223 -47.51 -36.60 -39.65
C VAL A 223 -48.56 -35.72 -40.29
N GLY A 224 -48.73 -35.89 -41.60
CA GLY A 224 -49.79 -35.27 -42.36
C GLY A 224 -51.15 -35.82 -41.93
N THR A 225 -52.06 -34.93 -41.60
CA THR A 225 -53.49 -35.21 -41.60
C THR A 225 -54.00 -34.99 -43.01
N ASP A 226 -54.28 -36.07 -43.73
CA ASP A 226 -55.29 -36.16 -44.78
C ASP A 226 -55.42 -37.63 -45.17
N ASP A 227 -56.44 -38.32 -44.66
CA ASP A 227 -57.31 -39.18 -45.48
C ASP A 227 -58.49 -39.79 -44.69
N LEU A 228 -59.64 -39.75 -45.35
CA LEU A 228 -60.90 -40.41 -45.03
C LEU A 228 -60.72 -41.94 -44.84
N VAL A 229 -61.64 -42.59 -44.10
CA VAL A 229 -62.64 -43.56 -44.63
C VAL A 229 -63.29 -44.35 -43.48
N MET A 230 -64.62 -44.52 -43.64
CA MET A 230 -65.62 -45.40 -43.01
C MET A 230 -65.10 -46.68 -42.30
N MET A 231 -65.78 -47.12 -41.23
CA MET A 231 -66.78 -48.22 -41.28
C MET A 231 -67.33 -48.57 -39.88
N GLU A 232 -68.63 -48.81 -39.86
CA GLU A 232 -69.55 -49.15 -38.76
C GLU A 232 -69.38 -50.60 -38.24
N THR A 233 -70.18 -50.97 -37.21
CA THR A 233 -70.47 -52.29 -36.57
C THR A 233 -69.65 -52.63 -35.31
N THR A 234 -70.15 -53.26 -34.24
CA THR A 234 -71.47 -53.69 -33.75
C THR A 234 -71.29 -54.12 -32.28
N GLN A 235 -72.34 -53.92 -31.46
CA GLN A 235 -72.73 -54.56 -30.19
C GLN A 235 -71.75 -55.50 -29.43
N THR A 236 -71.74 -55.37 -28.09
CA THR A 236 -72.26 -56.42 -27.19
C THR A 236 -72.48 -55.89 -25.79
N ALA A 237 -73.65 -56.22 -25.24
CA ALA A 237 -74.01 -56.03 -23.85
C ALA A 237 -73.51 -57.20 -22.99
N LEU A 238 -73.16 -56.91 -21.74
CA LEU A 238 -73.66 -57.63 -20.56
C LEU A 238 -73.49 -56.74 -19.32
#